data_AF-A0A815STC9-F1
#
_entry.id   AF-A0A815STC9-F1
#
_cell.length_a   1.000
_cell.length_b   1.000
_cell.length_c   1.000
_cell.angle_alpha   90.00
_cell.angle_beta   90.00
_cell.angle_gamma   90.00
#
_symmetry.space_group_name_H-M   'P 1'
#
loop_
_entity.id
_entity.type
_entity.pdbx_description
1 polymer ?
#
loop_
_entity_poly.entity_id
_entity_poly.type
_entity_poly.pdbx_seq_one_letter_code
_entity_poly.pdbx_strand_id
1 'polypeptide(L)'
;ALNYLLREQLPDQRIVGLTVDTILQLVQLVLKTQFYVYNAALYQQIHGGASGLPLTMFLAYTYLFFGQYRELVKNFTKKNEFFGSYTNKGTLESKVYYDPNIVDTLPNVSNELMENATKQLYAVLYRAVRCCSDVEKFHSELLYIQVSFVTFGFTSEFILSGIQRFYQQFNILEKFWDLRLNNNEYYHLRRCIIEDVEQQIKLKQQREQAKEHTLFMPCPRLVDEESTDAFKQCFEYWWNKYYANESPTNSIQIKWIEQTPTCLTNSNILINRRPPLRLLTLSKHHQNKKRYHPMDPFLTNITRPYYKDE
;
A
#
# COMPACT_ATOMS: atom_id res chain seq x y z
N ALA A 1 25.80 20.21 3.64
CA ALA A 1 25.08 18.99 4.05
C ALA A 1 25.90 17.73 3.76
N LEU A 2 25.99 17.26 2.50
CA LEU A 2 26.74 16.02 2.19
C LEU A 2 28.21 16.04 2.64
N ASN A 3 28.93 17.14 2.39
CA ASN A 3 30.33 17.28 2.83
C ASN A 3 30.47 17.08 4.35
N TYR A 4 29.53 17.64 5.13
CA TYR A 4 29.51 17.48 6.58
C TYR A 4 29.25 16.02 6.97
N LEU A 5 28.21 15.39 6.41
CA LEU A 5 27.90 13.97 6.65
C LEU A 5 29.12 13.08 6.36
N LEU A 6 29.75 13.24 5.19
CA LEU A 6 30.86 12.38 4.79
C LEU A 6 32.10 12.58 5.66
N ARG A 7 32.44 13.81 6.03
CA ARG A 7 33.62 14.08 6.86
C ARG A 7 33.44 13.67 8.31
N GLU A 8 32.23 13.78 8.85
CA GLU A 8 31.94 13.41 10.24
C GLU A 8 31.80 11.90 10.42
N GLN A 9 31.23 11.19 9.44
CA GLN A 9 30.90 9.77 9.56
C GLN A 9 31.99 8.83 9.03
N LEU A 10 32.99 9.35 8.30
CA LEU A 10 34.08 8.54 7.75
C LEU A 10 35.41 8.88 8.45
N PRO A 11 35.91 8.02 9.35
CA PRO A 11 37.14 8.28 10.09
C PRO A 11 38.35 8.47 9.15
N ASP A 12 38.42 7.71 8.06
CA ASP A 12 39.52 7.79 7.08
C ASP A 12 39.21 8.71 5.89
N GLN A 13 38.06 9.42 5.92
CA GLN A 13 37.59 10.27 4.82
C GLN A 13 37.62 9.57 3.44
N ARG A 14 37.33 8.26 3.42
CA ARG A 14 37.32 7.44 2.21
C ARG A 14 36.14 6.47 2.19
N ILE A 15 35.62 6.20 1.00
CA ILE A 15 34.66 5.12 0.72
C ILE A 15 35.17 4.33 -0.47
N VAL A 16 35.43 3.03 -0.28
CA VAL A 16 35.87 2.11 -1.36
C VAL A 16 37.05 2.70 -2.16
N GLY A 17 38.05 3.23 -1.44
CA GLY A 17 39.25 3.83 -2.04
C GLY A 17 39.07 5.25 -2.60
N LEU A 18 37.85 5.76 -2.73
CA LEU A 18 37.58 7.14 -3.15
C LEU A 18 37.67 8.09 -1.95
N THR A 19 38.32 9.23 -2.13
CA THR A 19 38.34 10.30 -1.12
C THR A 19 37.00 11.02 -1.05
N VAL A 20 36.67 11.61 0.11
CA VAL A 20 35.48 12.46 0.25
C VAL A 20 35.43 13.55 -0.83
N ASP A 21 36.56 14.19 -1.15
CA ASP A 21 36.60 15.24 -2.17
C ASP A 21 36.27 14.71 -3.57
N THR A 22 36.77 13.52 -3.91
CA THR A 22 36.41 12.84 -5.17
C THR A 22 34.91 12.54 -5.21
N ILE A 23 34.34 12.03 -4.11
CA ILE A 23 32.90 11.74 -4.03
C ILE A 23 32.08 13.02 -4.21
N LEU A 24 32.48 14.12 -3.56
CA LEU A 24 31.80 15.41 -3.70
C LEU A 24 31.86 15.94 -5.13
N GLN A 25 33.01 15.80 -5.81
CA GLN A 25 33.15 16.19 -7.21
C GLN A 25 32.26 15.35 -8.13
N LEU A 26 32.19 14.03 -7.91
CA LEU A 26 31.30 13.13 -8.67
C LEU A 26 29.82 13.48 -8.46
N VAL A 27 29.41 13.74 -7.22
CA VAL A 27 28.05 14.17 -6.91
C VAL A 27 27.73 15.51 -7.59
N GLN A 28 28.64 16.48 -7.52
CA GLN A 28 28.47 17.75 -8.21
C GLN A 28 28.37 17.59 -9.73
N LEU A 29 29.18 16.70 -10.32
CA LEU A 29 29.10 16.38 -11.73
C LEU A 29 27.71 15.84 -12.07
N VAL A 30 27.24 14.81 -11.34
CA VAL A 30 25.92 14.21 -11.56
C VAL A 30 24.81 15.25 -11.45
N LEU A 31 24.85 16.14 -10.45
CA LEU A 31 23.84 17.19 -10.29
C LEU A 31 23.91 18.26 -11.40
N LYS A 32 25.09 18.55 -11.95
CA LYS A 32 25.27 19.50 -13.06
C LYS A 32 24.91 18.89 -14.41
N THR A 33 25.02 17.59 -14.57
CA THR A 33 24.80 16.88 -15.85
C THR A 33 23.50 16.10 -15.87
N GLN A 34 22.43 16.67 -15.31
CA GLN A 34 21.10 16.07 -15.37
C GLN A 34 20.38 16.58 -16.61
N PHE A 35 20.24 15.70 -17.60
CA PHE A 35 19.49 15.97 -18.81
C PHE A 35 18.33 14.99 -18.97
N TYR A 36 17.21 15.47 -19.50
CA TYR A 36 16.05 14.64 -19.82
C TYR A 36 15.45 15.05 -21.17
N VAL A 37 14.84 14.09 -21.86
CA VAL A 37 14.17 14.33 -23.14
C VAL A 37 12.67 14.43 -22.91
N TYR A 38 12.06 15.48 -23.42
CA TYR A 38 10.62 15.69 -23.38
C TYR A 38 10.16 16.36 -24.68
N ASN A 39 9.11 15.83 -25.33
CA ASN A 39 8.62 16.33 -26.63
C ASN A 39 9.72 16.54 -27.68
N ALA A 40 10.58 15.53 -27.86
CA ALA A 40 11.72 15.56 -28.79
C ALA A 40 12.75 16.68 -28.58
N ALA A 41 12.73 17.35 -27.42
CA ALA A 41 13.71 18.34 -27.01
C ALA A 41 14.51 17.86 -25.79
N LEU A 42 15.77 18.28 -25.69
CA LEU A 42 16.66 17.99 -24.58
C LEU A 42 16.65 19.16 -23.59
N TYR A 43 16.38 18.86 -22.31
CA TYR A 43 16.35 19.85 -21.23
C TYR A 43 17.43 19.52 -20.21
N GLN A 44 18.03 20.56 -19.62
CA GLN A 44 18.92 20.44 -18.48
C GLN A 44 18.17 20.83 -17.21
N GLN A 45 18.19 19.96 -16.20
CA GLN A 45 17.71 20.29 -14.87
C GLN A 45 18.78 21.10 -14.13
N ILE A 46 18.53 22.40 -13.93
CA ILE A 46 19.44 23.31 -13.24
C ILE A 46 19.15 23.44 -11.73
N HIS A 47 18.01 22.91 -11.27
CA HIS A 47 17.55 22.98 -9.89
C HIS A 47 17.13 21.62 -9.36
N GLY A 48 17.55 21.30 -8.13
CA GLY A 48 17.24 20.04 -7.46
C GLY A 48 17.95 18.85 -8.11
N GLY A 49 17.36 17.66 -7.96
CA GLY A 49 17.78 16.47 -8.69
C GLY A 49 16.59 15.70 -9.24
N ALA A 50 16.82 14.87 -10.26
CA ALA A 50 15.78 14.00 -10.81
C ALA A 50 15.32 12.95 -9.78
N SER A 51 14.01 12.88 -9.53
CA SER A 51 13.39 12.05 -8.48
C SER A 51 13.57 10.54 -8.67
N GLY A 52 13.89 10.09 -9.89
CA GLY A 52 14.15 8.69 -10.21
C GLY A 52 15.56 8.20 -9.87
N LEU A 53 16.49 9.08 -9.48
CA LEU A 53 17.86 8.70 -9.15
C LEU A 53 17.99 8.38 -7.65
N PRO A 54 18.48 7.19 -7.27
CA PRO A 54 18.72 6.84 -5.86
C PRO A 54 19.60 7.86 -5.14
N LEU A 55 20.58 8.43 -5.86
CA LEU A 55 21.44 9.48 -5.35
C LEU A 55 20.67 10.75 -4.98
N THR A 56 19.72 11.21 -5.82
CA THR A 56 18.93 12.42 -5.55
C THR A 56 18.17 12.30 -4.24
N MET A 57 17.53 11.15 -3.99
CA MET A 57 16.74 10.93 -2.79
C MET A 57 17.63 10.96 -1.54
N PHE A 58 18.78 10.28 -1.60
CA PHE A 58 19.78 10.32 -0.52
C PHE A 58 20.27 11.75 -0.25
N LEU A 59 20.57 12.51 -1.31
CA LEU A 59 21.02 13.90 -1.19
C LEU A 59 19.94 14.81 -0.61
N ALA A 60 18.68 14.60 -1.00
CA ALA A 60 17.55 15.33 -0.45
C ALA A 60 17.42 15.09 1.06
N TYR A 61 17.45 13.83 1.51
CA TYR A 61 17.43 13.51 2.94
C TYR A 61 18.64 14.07 3.69
N THR A 62 19.83 13.96 3.11
CA THR A 62 21.06 14.53 3.68
C THR A 62 20.96 16.05 3.82
N TYR A 63 20.42 16.73 2.80
CA TYR A 63 20.22 18.17 2.80
C TYR A 63 19.16 18.60 3.82
N LEU A 64 18.03 17.90 3.87
CA LEU A 64 16.99 18.16 4.86
C LEU A 64 17.54 17.97 6.28
N PHE A 65 18.20 16.86 6.57
CA PHE A 65 18.71 16.55 7.90
C PHE A 65 19.84 17.49 8.36
N PHE A 66 20.89 17.65 7.54
CA PHE A 66 22.08 18.42 7.95
C PHE A 66 22.04 19.90 7.57
N GLY A 67 21.38 20.23 6.47
CA GLY A 67 21.35 21.59 5.92
C GLY A 67 20.23 22.42 6.52
N GLN A 68 19.01 21.88 6.52
CA GLN A 68 17.84 22.63 6.94
C GLN A 68 17.47 22.33 8.40
N TYR A 69 17.34 21.07 8.79
CA TYR A 69 16.81 20.67 10.09
C TYR A 69 17.70 21.09 11.26
N ARG A 70 19.04 21.00 11.18
CA ARG A 70 19.89 21.42 12.31
C ARG A 70 19.75 22.90 12.66
N GLU A 71 19.64 23.78 11.67
CA GLU A 71 19.49 25.22 11.89
C GLU A 71 18.03 25.63 12.06
N LEU A 72 17.10 25.02 11.33
CA LEU A 72 15.66 25.21 11.52
C LEU A 72 15.23 24.75 12.90
N VAL A 73 15.58 23.54 13.34
CA VAL A 73 15.26 23.05 14.70
C VAL A 73 15.93 23.91 15.75
N LYS A 74 17.21 24.27 15.63
CA LYS A 74 17.82 25.20 16.60
C LYS A 74 17.07 26.53 16.67
N ASN A 75 16.60 27.06 15.55
CA ASN A 75 15.84 28.32 15.51
C ASN A 75 14.41 28.13 16.03
N PHE A 76 13.77 27.00 15.72
CA PHE A 76 12.44 26.61 16.16
C PHE A 76 12.37 26.32 17.65
N THR A 77 13.33 25.58 18.19
CA THR A 77 13.49 25.37 19.64
C THR A 77 13.80 26.68 20.37
N LYS A 78 14.53 27.61 19.74
CA LYS A 78 14.78 28.94 20.32
C LYS A 78 13.55 29.86 20.29
N LYS A 79 12.61 29.63 19.37
CA LYS A 79 11.45 30.52 19.12
C LYS A 79 10.09 29.92 19.48
N ASN A 80 10.04 28.65 19.89
CA ASN A 80 8.80 27.86 20.01
C ASN A 80 7.97 27.89 18.70
N GLU A 81 8.65 27.72 17.57
CA GLU A 81 8.01 27.66 16.25
C GLU A 81 8.02 26.21 15.74
N PHE A 82 7.01 25.81 14.96
CA PHE A 82 7.00 24.52 14.25
C PHE A 82 6.77 24.72 12.74
N PHE A 83 7.35 23.83 11.93
CA PHE A 83 7.24 23.86 10.48
C PHE A 83 6.43 22.68 9.97
N GLY A 84 5.28 22.96 9.37
CA GLY A 84 4.50 21.98 8.63
C GLY A 84 4.59 22.24 7.13
N SER A 85 4.81 21.19 6.35
CA SER A 85 4.52 21.22 4.92
C SER A 85 3.30 20.36 4.64
N TYR A 86 2.35 20.88 3.87
CA TYR A 86 1.19 20.13 3.41
C TYR A 86 0.97 20.34 1.92
N THR A 87 0.41 19.34 1.26
CA THR A 87 0.09 19.42 -0.17
C THR A 87 -1.34 19.92 -0.32
N ASN A 88 -1.51 21.08 -0.94
CA ASN A 88 -2.81 21.68 -1.24
C ASN A 88 -2.98 21.77 -2.77
N LYS A 89 -3.94 21.04 -3.33
CA LYS A 89 -4.21 21.00 -4.79
C LYS A 89 -2.95 20.73 -5.62
N GLY A 90 -2.10 19.80 -5.16
CA GLY A 90 -0.85 19.44 -5.84
C GLY A 90 0.30 20.44 -5.69
N THR A 91 0.09 21.53 -4.93
CA THR A 91 1.14 22.50 -4.60
C THR A 91 1.62 22.23 -3.17
N LEU A 92 2.94 22.12 -2.98
CA LEU A 92 3.52 21.99 -1.65
C LEU A 92 3.52 23.37 -0.98
N GLU A 93 2.65 23.55 0.02
CA GLU A 93 2.62 24.75 0.83
C GLU A 93 3.40 24.51 2.13
N SER A 94 4.18 25.51 2.54
CA SER A 94 4.94 25.48 3.80
C SER A 94 4.49 26.64 4.67
N LYS A 95 4.12 26.35 5.92
CA LYS A 95 3.75 27.38 6.90
C LYS A 95 4.58 27.24 8.17
N VAL A 96 5.03 28.38 8.67
CA VAL A 96 5.65 28.53 9.99
C VAL A 96 4.54 28.85 10.97
N TYR A 97 4.35 28.00 11.98
CA TYR A 97 3.36 28.21 13.03
C TYR A 97 4.06 28.78 14.26
N TYR A 98 3.54 29.88 14.80
CA TYR A 98 3.99 30.51 16.02
C TYR A 98 2.87 30.38 17.05
N ASP A 99 3.08 29.61 18.12
CA ASP A 99 2.10 29.56 19.19
C ASP A 99 2.76 29.30 20.56
N PRO A 100 2.67 30.25 21.50
CA PRO A 100 3.21 30.07 22.85
C PRO A 100 2.41 29.06 23.71
N ASN A 101 1.26 28.54 23.25
CA ASN A 101 0.33 27.69 24.00
C ASN A 101 -0.22 26.46 23.22
N ILE A 102 0.33 26.09 22.05
CA ILE A 102 -0.22 24.94 21.30
C ILE A 102 0.02 23.60 21.98
N VAL A 103 -1.11 22.99 22.34
CA VAL A 103 -1.37 21.55 22.39
C VAL A 103 -1.65 21.07 20.96
N ASP A 104 -0.97 20.00 20.57
CA ASP A 104 -0.92 19.36 19.25
C ASP A 104 -2.23 19.25 18.47
N THR A 105 -2.45 20.12 17.48
CA THR A 105 -3.35 19.76 16.36
C THR A 105 -2.75 20.18 15.02
N LEU A 106 -1.97 19.27 14.43
CA LEU A 106 -1.59 19.29 13.02
C LEU A 106 -2.84 19.23 12.11
N PRO A 107 -2.77 19.74 10.86
CA PRO A 107 -3.89 19.69 9.93
C PRO A 107 -4.41 18.27 9.78
N ASN A 108 -5.73 18.13 9.87
CA ASN A 108 -6.46 16.87 9.94
C ASN A 108 -6.08 15.96 8.75
N VAL A 109 -5.17 15.04 8.99
CA VAL A 109 -4.72 14.06 8.01
C VAL A 109 -5.88 13.11 7.75
N SER A 110 -6.28 12.91 6.49
CA SER A 110 -7.38 11.98 6.15
C SER A 110 -7.13 10.60 6.78
N ASN A 111 -8.18 9.95 7.29
CA ASN A 111 -8.09 8.64 7.95
C ASN A 111 -7.32 7.59 7.12
N GLU A 112 -7.45 7.62 5.79
CA GLU A 112 -6.76 6.70 4.88
C GLU A 112 -5.23 6.90 4.90
N LEU A 113 -4.77 8.17 4.95
CA LEU A 113 -3.34 8.47 5.05
C LEU A 113 -2.78 8.05 6.42
N MET A 114 -3.56 8.21 7.50
CA MET A 114 -3.18 7.74 8.84
C MET A 114 -3.09 6.22 8.94
N GLU A 115 -4.03 5.49 8.32
CA GLU A 115 -4.00 4.03 8.28
C GLU A 115 -2.78 3.53 7.48
N ASN A 116 -2.49 4.16 6.34
CA ASN A 116 -1.32 3.84 5.53
C ASN A 116 -0.01 4.16 6.26
N ALA A 117 0.07 5.30 6.96
CA ALA A 117 1.23 5.68 7.76
C ALA A 117 1.48 4.70 8.91
N THR A 118 0.42 4.22 9.57
CA THR A 118 0.52 3.22 10.64
C THR A 118 1.09 1.90 10.09
N LYS A 119 0.58 1.43 8.94
CA LYS A 119 1.10 0.23 8.27
C LYS A 119 2.59 0.39 7.88
N GLN A 120 2.97 1.56 7.38
CA GLN A 120 4.37 1.86 7.04
C GLN A 120 5.26 1.86 8.28
N LEU A 121 4.83 2.49 9.38
CA LEU A 121 5.55 2.52 10.65
C LEU A 121 5.79 1.09 11.16
N TYR A 122 4.75 0.25 11.13
CA TYR A 122 4.87 -1.15 11.53
C TYR A 122 5.84 -1.89 10.63
N ALA A 123 5.74 -1.73 9.30
CA ALA A 123 6.64 -2.38 8.36
C ALA A 123 8.13 -2.04 8.61
N VAL A 124 8.43 -0.77 8.91
CA VAL A 124 9.82 -0.37 9.22
C VAL A 124 10.28 -0.87 10.59
N LEU A 125 9.41 -0.93 11.59
CA LEU A 125 9.72 -1.52 12.91
C LEU A 125 9.98 -3.02 12.81
N TYR A 126 9.14 -3.76 12.08
CA TYR A 126 9.35 -5.18 11.76
C TYR A 126 10.72 -5.41 11.10
N ARG A 127 11.09 -4.56 10.15
CA ARG A 127 12.40 -4.63 9.49
C ARG A 127 13.54 -4.35 10.47
N ALA A 128 13.45 -3.28 11.25
CA ALA A 128 14.49 -2.88 12.20
C ALA A 128 14.81 -4.01 13.19
N VAL A 129 13.78 -4.61 13.80
CA VAL A 129 13.96 -5.72 14.75
C VAL A 129 14.62 -6.95 14.10
N ARG A 130 14.28 -7.25 12.84
CA ARG A 130 14.88 -8.40 12.13
C ARG A 130 16.34 -8.16 11.75
N CYS A 131 16.67 -6.95 11.33
CA CYS A 131 17.98 -6.58 10.79
C CYS A 131 19.00 -6.22 11.86
N CYS A 132 18.59 -5.64 12.98
CA CYS A 132 19.52 -5.24 14.03
C CYS A 132 20.01 -6.45 14.84
N SER A 133 21.33 -6.56 15.01
CA SER A 133 21.95 -7.69 15.73
C SER A 133 21.76 -7.62 17.24
N ASP A 134 21.62 -6.41 17.78
CA ASP A 134 21.62 -6.10 19.20
C ASP A 134 20.71 -4.90 19.49
N VAL A 135 20.43 -4.68 20.77
CA VAL A 135 19.46 -3.67 21.23
C VAL A 135 19.90 -2.24 20.96
N GLU A 136 21.21 -1.95 21.01
CA GLU A 136 21.74 -0.59 20.81
C GLU A 136 21.62 -0.16 19.35
N LYS A 137 21.91 -1.08 18.41
CA LYS A 137 21.64 -0.84 16.98
C LYS A 137 20.16 -0.68 16.71
N PHE A 138 19.31 -1.44 17.39
CA PHE A 138 17.86 -1.29 17.26
C PHE A 138 17.38 0.07 17.78
N HIS A 139 17.86 0.56 18.93
CA HIS A 139 17.51 1.90 19.43
C HIS A 139 18.00 3.02 18.50
N SER A 140 19.17 2.85 17.90
CA SER A 140 19.70 3.79 16.90
C SER A 140 18.80 3.85 15.66
N GLU A 141 18.38 2.70 15.15
CA GLU A 141 17.42 2.61 14.03
C GLU A 141 16.04 3.15 14.42
N LEU A 142 15.58 2.91 15.64
CA LEU A 142 14.31 3.43 16.15
C LEU A 142 14.31 4.96 16.18
N LEU A 143 15.40 5.58 16.62
CA LEU A 143 15.56 7.04 16.58
C LEU A 143 15.53 7.55 15.13
N TYR A 144 16.18 6.85 14.20
CA TYR A 144 16.14 7.19 12.78
C TYR A 144 14.72 7.10 12.20
N ILE A 145 13.96 6.05 12.55
CA ILE A 145 12.55 5.90 12.16
C ILE A 145 11.71 7.05 12.72
N GLN A 146 11.86 7.38 14.00
CA GLN A 146 11.14 8.48 14.64
C GLN A 146 11.40 9.80 13.92
N VAL A 147 12.67 10.13 13.68
CA VAL A 147 13.04 11.35 12.95
C VAL A 147 12.47 11.33 11.54
N SER A 148 12.53 10.20 10.83
CA SER A 148 11.98 10.08 9.47
C SER A 148 10.49 10.38 9.44
N PHE A 149 9.69 9.83 10.37
CA PHE A 149 8.26 10.11 10.42
C PHE A 149 7.96 11.56 10.80
N VAL A 150 8.73 12.16 11.72
CA VAL A 150 8.59 13.61 12.00
C VAL A 150 8.86 14.43 10.73
N THR A 151 9.87 14.06 9.92
CA THR A 151 10.15 14.77 8.65
C THR A 151 9.06 14.61 7.60
N PHE A 152 8.26 13.54 7.67
CA PHE A 152 7.07 13.37 6.84
C PHE A 152 5.83 14.12 7.37
N GLY A 153 5.97 14.89 8.46
CA GLY A 153 4.91 15.69 9.04
C GLY A 153 4.02 14.96 10.05
N PHE A 154 4.46 13.82 10.58
CA PHE A 154 3.74 13.13 11.66
C PHE A 154 4.11 13.68 13.04
N THR A 155 3.11 13.83 13.92
CA THR A 155 3.31 14.24 15.33
C THR A 155 4.15 13.22 16.10
N SER A 156 4.87 13.65 17.15
CA SER A 156 5.52 12.75 18.10
C SER A 156 4.55 11.76 18.72
N GLU A 157 3.34 12.21 19.08
CA GLU A 157 2.32 11.42 19.77
C GLU A 157 1.86 10.24 18.92
N PHE A 158 1.62 10.48 17.62
CA PHE A 158 1.32 9.43 16.64
C PHE A 158 2.44 8.38 16.58
N ILE A 159 3.70 8.82 16.50
CA ILE A 159 4.84 7.90 16.36
C ILE A 159 5.02 7.09 17.63
N LEU A 160 5.01 7.74 18.79
CA LEU A 160 5.17 7.09 20.10
C LEU A 160 4.03 6.11 20.36
N SER A 161 2.77 6.49 20.12
CA SER A 161 1.62 5.60 20.27
C SER A 161 1.65 4.43 19.29
N GLY A 162 2.13 4.65 18.06
CA GLY A 162 2.35 3.58 17.08
C GLY A 162 3.41 2.57 17.55
N ILE A 163 4.54 3.04 18.09
CA ILE A 163 5.59 2.16 18.64
C ILE A 163 5.08 1.42 19.89
N GLN A 164 4.34 2.09 20.77
CA GLN A 164 3.75 1.44 21.95
C GLN A 164 2.77 0.33 21.56
N ARG A 165 1.85 0.60 20.62
CA ARG A 165 0.91 -0.42 20.12
C ARG A 165 1.64 -1.58 19.45
N PHE A 166 2.72 -1.29 18.74
CA PHE A 166 3.59 -2.31 18.18
C PHE A 166 4.21 -3.19 19.27
N TYR A 167 4.74 -2.63 20.35
CA TYR A 167 5.27 -3.40 21.49
C TYR A 167 4.17 -4.20 22.22
N GLN A 168 3.00 -3.61 22.41
CA GLN A 168 1.84 -4.27 23.02
C GLN A 168 1.39 -5.51 22.23
N GLN A 169 1.45 -5.46 20.90
CA GLN A 169 1.12 -6.60 20.04
C GLN A 169 1.99 -7.85 20.34
N PHE A 170 3.21 -7.65 20.84
CA PHE A 170 4.15 -8.72 21.17
C PHE A 170 4.33 -8.95 22.67
N ASN A 171 3.40 -8.44 23.50
CA ASN A 171 3.43 -8.58 24.96
C ASN A 171 4.75 -8.07 25.60
N ILE A 172 5.40 -7.09 24.97
CA ILE A 172 6.51 -6.35 25.59
C ILE A 172 5.87 -5.38 26.59
N LEU A 173 6.13 -5.62 27.88
CA LEU A 173 5.59 -4.97 29.09
C LEU A 173 5.00 -3.54 28.95
N GLU A 174 3.99 -3.25 29.79
CA GLU A 174 3.23 -1.98 29.93
C GLU A 174 4.06 -0.74 30.38
N LYS A 175 5.33 -0.63 30.02
CA LYS A 175 6.07 0.62 30.25
C LYS A 175 5.62 1.65 29.23
N PHE A 176 4.61 2.43 29.59
CA PHE A 176 4.04 3.47 28.73
C PHE A 176 5.05 4.59 28.39
N TRP A 177 6.08 4.81 29.20
CA TRP A 177 6.89 6.04 29.10
C TRP A 177 8.29 5.82 28.52
N ASP A 178 8.84 4.62 28.59
CA ASP A 178 10.20 4.34 28.10
C ASP A 178 10.16 3.36 26.93
N LEU A 179 10.45 3.88 25.73
CA LEU A 179 10.55 3.07 24.52
C LEU A 179 11.85 2.25 24.44
N ARG A 180 12.80 2.48 25.36
CA ARG A 180 14.04 1.73 25.42
C ARG A 180 13.79 0.34 25.99
N LEU A 181 13.94 -0.63 25.11
CA LEU A 181 14.00 -2.03 25.49
C LEU A 181 15.35 -2.34 26.14
N ASN A 182 15.36 -3.16 27.18
CA ASN A 182 16.58 -3.83 27.60
C ASN A 182 16.92 -5.02 26.67
N ASN A 183 18.09 -5.62 26.84
CA ASN A 183 18.52 -6.76 26.02
C ASN A 183 17.49 -7.91 26.00
N ASN A 184 16.95 -8.31 27.15
CA ASN A 184 16.02 -9.43 27.24
C ASN A 184 14.69 -9.12 26.53
N GLU A 185 14.15 -7.92 26.73
CA GLU A 185 12.95 -7.44 26.05
C GLU A 185 13.16 -7.41 24.53
N TYR A 186 14.29 -6.88 24.06
CA TYR A 186 14.60 -6.84 22.63
C TYR A 186 14.72 -8.23 22.01
N TYR A 187 15.43 -9.17 22.65
CA TYR A 187 15.56 -10.52 22.12
C TYR A 187 14.23 -11.29 22.18
N HIS A 188 13.38 -11.02 23.17
CA HIS A 188 12.01 -11.54 23.20
C HIS A 188 11.20 -11.03 22.01
N LEU A 189 11.17 -9.70 21.80
CA LEU A 189 10.50 -9.05 20.67
C LEU A 189 10.97 -9.64 19.34
N ARG A 190 12.29 -9.75 19.18
CA ARG A 190 12.93 -10.29 17.98
C ARG A 190 12.53 -11.73 17.69
N ARG A 191 12.50 -12.59 18.71
CA ARG A 191 12.05 -13.97 18.56
C ARG A 191 10.58 -14.02 18.12
N CYS A 192 9.69 -13.29 18.78
CA CYS A 192 8.27 -13.25 18.44
C CYS A 192 8.02 -12.77 17.01
N ILE A 193 8.75 -11.75 16.55
CA ILE A 193 8.65 -11.24 15.17
C ILE A 193 9.16 -12.26 14.15
N ILE A 194 10.25 -12.97 14.44
CA ILE A 194 10.76 -14.02 13.53
C ILE A 194 9.72 -15.14 13.40
N GLU A 195 9.15 -15.59 14.52
CA GLU A 195 8.12 -16.63 14.54
C GLU A 195 6.85 -16.18 13.79
N ASP A 196 6.37 -14.95 14.00
CA ASP A 196 5.23 -14.39 13.27
C ASP A 196 5.49 -14.36 11.76
N VAL A 197 6.66 -13.89 11.32
CA VAL A 197 7.03 -13.88 9.89
C VAL A 197 7.04 -15.29 9.29
N GLU A 198 7.59 -16.28 10.00
CA GLU A 198 7.56 -17.67 9.55
C GLU A 198 6.14 -18.23 9.45
N GLN A 199 5.26 -17.90 10.42
CA GLN A 199 3.86 -18.28 10.37
C GLN A 199 3.14 -17.63 9.18
N GLN A 200 3.37 -16.35 8.91
CA GLN A 200 2.80 -15.66 7.74
C GLN A 200 3.26 -16.28 6.42
N ILE A 201 4.54 -16.67 6.31
CA ILE A 201 5.06 -17.37 5.13
C ILE A 201 4.36 -18.72 4.94
N LYS A 202 4.24 -19.52 6.01
CA LYS A 202 3.53 -20.81 5.96
C LYS A 202 2.06 -20.64 5.55
N LEU A 203 1.35 -19.67 6.14
CA LEU A 203 -0.02 -19.35 5.77
C LEU A 203 -0.15 -18.89 4.31
N LYS A 204 0.81 -18.10 3.82
CA LYS A 204 0.84 -17.66 2.42
C LYS A 204 1.03 -18.85 1.49
N GLN A 205 1.95 -19.76 1.79
CA GLN A 205 2.16 -20.98 1.02
C GLN A 205 0.92 -21.88 1.02
N GLN A 206 0.27 -22.08 2.17
CA GLN A 206 -0.99 -22.81 2.26
C GLN A 206 -2.10 -22.17 1.44
N ARG A 207 -2.19 -20.83 1.44
CA ARG A 207 -3.14 -20.09 0.59
C ARG A 207 -2.82 -20.22 -0.89
N GLU A 208 -1.54 -20.25 -1.27
CA GLU A 208 -1.11 -20.45 -2.66
C GLU A 208 -1.42 -21.87 -3.14
N GLN A 209 -1.15 -22.90 -2.32
CA GLN A 209 -1.58 -24.27 -2.58
C GLN A 209 -3.11 -24.39 -2.67
N ALA A 210 -3.86 -23.68 -1.82
CA ALA A 210 -5.32 -23.63 -1.92
C ALA A 210 -5.81 -22.88 -3.17
N LYS A 211 -5.04 -21.89 -3.67
CA LYS A 211 -5.33 -21.19 -4.93
C LYS A 211 -5.12 -22.07 -6.14
N GLU A 212 -4.19 -23.02 -6.13
CA GLU A 212 -4.05 -24.01 -7.22
C GLU A 212 -5.35 -24.82 -7.43
N HIS A 213 -6.19 -24.92 -6.40
CA HIS A 213 -7.52 -25.55 -6.47
C HIS A 213 -8.70 -24.55 -6.58
N THR A 214 -8.42 -23.25 -6.66
CA THR A 214 -9.44 -22.20 -6.78
C THR A 214 -9.39 -21.59 -8.18
N LEU A 215 -10.44 -21.81 -8.97
CA LEU A 215 -10.58 -21.16 -10.28
C LEU A 215 -11.21 -19.78 -10.08
N PHE A 216 -10.46 -18.74 -10.43
CA PHE A 216 -10.97 -17.37 -10.44
C PHE A 216 -11.66 -17.10 -11.78
N MET A 217 -12.90 -16.62 -11.71
CA MET A 217 -13.65 -16.21 -12.91
C MET A 217 -13.67 -14.69 -12.99
N PRO A 218 -12.95 -14.07 -13.95
CA PRO A 218 -13.11 -12.66 -14.21
C PRO A 218 -14.53 -12.44 -14.76
N CYS A 219 -15.34 -11.62 -14.07
CA CYS A 219 -16.64 -11.23 -14.60
C CYS A 219 -16.50 -9.91 -15.34
N PRO A 220 -16.90 -9.83 -16.62
CA PRO A 220 -17.13 -8.54 -17.24
C PRO A 220 -18.22 -7.81 -16.44
N ARG A 221 -17.99 -6.51 -16.22
CA ARG A 221 -18.88 -5.65 -15.43
C ARG A 221 -20.27 -5.65 -16.10
N LEU A 222 -21.30 -6.05 -15.37
CA LEU A 222 -22.67 -6.11 -15.88
C LEU A 222 -23.27 -4.70 -15.94
N VAL A 223 -22.84 -3.88 -16.90
CA VAL A 223 -23.31 -2.49 -17.03
C VAL A 223 -24.42 -2.37 -18.07
N ASP A 224 -24.40 -3.20 -19.13
CA ASP A 224 -25.30 -3.10 -20.29
C ASP A 224 -25.77 -4.49 -20.80
N GLU A 225 -26.81 -4.59 -21.63
CA GLU A 225 -27.30 -5.89 -22.15
C GLU A 225 -26.20 -6.74 -22.82
N GLU A 226 -25.24 -6.11 -23.51
CA GLU A 226 -24.06 -6.77 -24.11
C GLU A 226 -23.20 -7.53 -23.09
N SER A 227 -23.15 -7.04 -21.84
CA SER A 227 -22.42 -7.69 -20.76
C SER A 227 -23.07 -9.01 -20.31
N THR A 228 -24.37 -9.19 -20.56
CA THR A 228 -25.11 -10.41 -20.22
C THR A 228 -24.71 -11.56 -21.13
N ASP A 229 -24.50 -11.30 -22.42
CA ASP A 229 -24.07 -12.33 -23.37
C ASP A 229 -22.58 -12.67 -23.20
N ALA A 230 -21.74 -11.67 -22.90
CA ALA A 230 -20.35 -11.92 -22.52
C ALA A 230 -20.27 -12.81 -21.26
N PHE A 231 -21.13 -12.56 -20.25
CA PHE A 231 -21.24 -13.42 -19.08
C PHE A 231 -21.67 -14.84 -19.43
N LYS A 232 -22.72 -15.02 -20.25
CA LYS A 232 -23.18 -16.35 -20.68
C LYS A 232 -22.07 -17.12 -21.40
N GLN A 233 -21.36 -16.49 -22.32
CA GLN A 233 -20.27 -17.13 -23.07
C GLN A 233 -19.12 -17.55 -22.14
N CYS A 234 -18.70 -16.68 -21.22
CA CYS A 234 -17.68 -17.01 -20.22
C CYS A 234 -18.14 -18.14 -19.30
N PHE A 235 -19.39 -18.11 -18.85
CA PHE A 235 -19.98 -19.15 -18.00
C PHE A 235 -20.08 -20.49 -18.72
N GLU A 236 -20.58 -20.52 -19.96
CA GLU A 236 -20.71 -21.75 -20.76
C GLU A 236 -19.36 -22.36 -21.10
N TYR A 237 -18.38 -21.55 -21.52
CA TYR A 237 -17.02 -22.02 -21.76
C TYR A 237 -16.46 -22.71 -20.52
N TRP A 238 -16.58 -22.06 -19.36
CA TRP A 238 -16.07 -22.60 -18.10
C TRP A 238 -16.83 -23.85 -17.68
N TRP A 239 -18.15 -23.83 -17.77
CA TRP A 239 -19.01 -24.95 -17.43
C TRP A 239 -18.63 -26.19 -18.24
N ASN A 240 -18.43 -26.02 -19.55
CA ASN A 240 -18.05 -27.10 -20.42
C ASN A 240 -16.63 -27.62 -20.14
N LYS A 241 -15.69 -26.71 -19.88
CA LYS A 241 -14.29 -27.05 -19.61
C LYS A 241 -14.07 -27.79 -18.29
N TYR A 242 -14.79 -27.39 -17.24
CA TYR A 242 -14.50 -27.85 -15.87
C TYR A 242 -15.62 -28.67 -15.21
N TYR A 243 -16.84 -28.70 -15.76
CA TYR A 243 -18.00 -29.33 -15.11
C TYR A 243 -18.78 -30.31 -15.99
N ALA A 244 -19.01 -29.98 -17.27
CA ALA A 244 -19.81 -30.79 -18.18
C ALA A 244 -19.07 -32.06 -18.63
N ASN A 245 -17.75 -31.95 -18.80
CA ASN A 245 -16.86 -33.08 -18.99
C ASN A 245 -16.38 -33.54 -17.61
N GLU A 246 -16.12 -34.84 -17.41
CA GLU A 246 -15.68 -35.43 -16.14
C GLU A 246 -14.36 -34.81 -15.66
N SER A 247 -14.46 -33.64 -15.01
CA SER A 247 -13.30 -33.02 -14.39
C SER A 247 -12.85 -33.89 -13.21
N PRO A 248 -11.54 -34.16 -13.09
CA PRO A 248 -11.00 -34.97 -12.00
C PRO A 248 -11.07 -34.29 -10.63
N THR A 249 -11.46 -33.01 -10.56
CA THR A 249 -11.48 -32.24 -9.32
C THR A 249 -12.91 -32.01 -8.80
N ASN A 250 -13.24 -32.64 -7.67
CA ASN A 250 -14.54 -32.50 -6.98
C ASN A 250 -14.66 -31.21 -6.14
N SER A 251 -13.54 -30.51 -5.92
CA SER A 251 -13.42 -29.35 -5.04
C SER A 251 -12.95 -28.12 -5.82
N ILE A 252 -13.77 -27.66 -6.78
CA ILE A 252 -13.55 -26.38 -7.44
C ILE A 252 -14.31 -25.31 -6.64
N GLN A 253 -13.57 -24.33 -6.11
CA GLN A 253 -14.16 -23.11 -5.56
C GLN A 253 -14.20 -22.03 -6.64
N ILE A 254 -15.39 -21.50 -6.90
CA ILE A 254 -15.56 -20.36 -7.81
C ILE A 254 -15.66 -19.09 -6.98
N LYS A 255 -14.71 -18.18 -7.19
CA LYS A 255 -14.79 -16.82 -6.69
C LYS A 255 -15.14 -15.87 -7.81
N TRP A 256 -16.20 -15.11 -7.58
CA TRP A 256 -16.59 -14.00 -8.42
C TRP A 256 -15.70 -12.81 -8.09
N ILE A 257 -15.10 -12.19 -9.09
CA ILE A 257 -14.28 -10.98 -8.91
C ILE A 257 -14.86 -9.90 -9.81
N GLU A 258 -15.34 -8.82 -9.21
CA GLU A 258 -15.71 -7.61 -9.95
C GLU A 258 -14.44 -6.94 -10.49
N GLN A 259 -14.39 -6.74 -11.81
CA GLN A 259 -13.36 -5.89 -12.41
C GLN A 259 -13.77 -4.43 -12.26
N THR A 260 -13.20 -3.74 -11.29
CA THR A 260 -13.21 -2.27 -11.24
C THR A 260 -11.84 -1.73 -11.65
N PRO A 261 -11.76 -0.57 -12.32
CA PRO A 261 -10.49 0.00 -12.78
C PRO A 261 -9.55 0.42 -11.64
N THR A 262 -10.00 0.43 -10.38
CA THR A 262 -9.20 0.95 -9.25
C THR A 262 -9.04 0.01 -8.06
N CYS A 263 -9.74 -1.14 -7.94
CA CYS A 263 -9.40 -2.14 -6.90
C CYS A 263 -10.07 -3.51 -7.11
N LEU A 264 -9.30 -4.58 -6.86
CA LEU A 264 -9.75 -5.98 -6.74
C LEU A 264 -10.04 -6.28 -5.26
N THR A 265 -11.20 -5.91 -4.69
CA THR A 265 -11.40 -6.11 -3.24
C THR A 265 -12.66 -6.83 -2.80
N ASN A 266 -13.72 -6.90 -3.62
CA ASN A 266 -14.91 -7.67 -3.24
C ASN A 266 -15.01 -8.95 -4.06
N SER A 267 -14.73 -10.09 -3.42
CA SER A 267 -14.95 -11.41 -3.99
C SER A 267 -16.02 -12.16 -3.23
N ASN A 268 -17.13 -12.50 -3.90
CA ASN A 268 -18.14 -13.40 -3.36
C ASN A 268 -17.85 -14.83 -3.83
N ILE A 269 -17.93 -15.79 -2.91
CA ILE A 269 -17.81 -17.22 -3.26
C ILE A 269 -19.17 -17.68 -3.77
N LEU A 270 -19.23 -18.09 -5.04
CA LEU A 270 -20.48 -18.49 -5.70
C LEU A 270 -20.80 -19.97 -5.50
N ILE A 271 -19.78 -20.83 -5.62
CA ILE A 271 -19.96 -22.29 -5.55
C ILE A 271 -18.77 -22.88 -4.79
N ASN A 272 -19.07 -23.50 -3.65
CA ASN A 272 -18.07 -24.16 -2.79
C ASN A 272 -17.85 -25.64 -3.14
N ARG A 273 -18.83 -26.29 -3.78
CA ARG A 273 -18.79 -27.71 -4.14
C ARG A 273 -19.52 -27.94 -5.46
N ARG A 274 -19.04 -28.91 -6.25
CA ARG A 274 -19.69 -29.31 -7.51
C ARG A 274 -21.18 -29.63 -7.25
N PRO A 275 -22.13 -28.99 -7.97
CA PRO A 275 -23.53 -29.35 -7.81
C PRO A 275 -23.74 -30.81 -8.24
N PRO A 276 -24.59 -31.58 -7.55
CA PRO A 276 -24.83 -32.98 -7.90
C PRO A 276 -25.30 -33.11 -9.35
N LEU A 277 -24.86 -34.16 -10.04
CA LEU A 277 -25.06 -34.39 -11.48
C LEU A 277 -26.53 -34.20 -11.92
N ARG A 278 -27.48 -34.56 -11.05
CA ARG A 278 -28.94 -34.41 -11.26
C ARG A 278 -29.40 -32.96 -11.50
N LEU A 279 -28.74 -31.97 -10.91
CA LEU A 279 -29.04 -30.55 -11.16
C LEU A 279 -28.50 -30.10 -12.52
N LEU A 280 -27.44 -30.74 -13.00
CA LEU A 280 -26.78 -30.44 -14.27
C LEU A 280 -27.52 -31.05 -15.47
N THR A 281 -28.28 -32.13 -15.26
CA THR A 281 -29.02 -32.83 -16.32
C THR A 281 -30.43 -32.29 -16.55
N LEU A 282 -30.99 -31.51 -15.62
CA LEU A 282 -32.32 -30.91 -15.75
C LEU A 282 -32.42 -29.90 -16.91
N SER A 283 -31.33 -29.20 -17.28
CA SER A 283 -31.38 -28.20 -18.36
C SER A 283 -31.50 -28.83 -19.76
N LYS A 284 -30.91 -30.01 -19.99
CA LYS A 284 -30.95 -30.71 -21.28
C LYS A 284 -32.36 -31.20 -21.64
N HIS A 285 -33.23 -31.47 -20.65
CA HIS A 285 -34.61 -31.87 -20.91
C HIS A 285 -35.56 -30.71 -21.25
N HIS A 286 -35.20 -29.46 -20.97
CA HIS A 286 -36.02 -28.30 -21.36
C HIS A 286 -35.69 -27.76 -22.75
N GLN A 287 -34.47 -27.95 -23.26
CA GLN A 287 -34.10 -27.48 -24.60
C GLN A 287 -34.68 -28.33 -25.74
N ASN A 288 -35.07 -29.58 -25.49
CA ASN A 288 -35.70 -30.44 -26.51
C ASN A 288 -37.23 -30.28 -26.65
N LYS A 289 -37.86 -29.33 -25.96
CA LYS A 289 -39.34 -29.14 -26.00
C LYS A 289 -39.85 -27.87 -26.68
N LYS A 290 -39.02 -27.08 -27.37
CA LYS A 290 -39.49 -25.94 -28.17
C LYS A 290 -38.99 -25.98 -29.62
N ARG A 291 -39.71 -26.75 -30.46
CA ARG A 291 -39.90 -26.41 -31.88
C ARG A 291 -41.25 -25.69 -32.01
N TYR A 292 -41.24 -24.66 -32.84
CA TYR A 292 -42.23 -23.61 -33.08
C TYR A 292 -43.71 -24.03 -33.25
N HIS A 293 -44.61 -23.10 -32.90
CA HIS A 293 -45.78 -22.78 -33.73
C HIS A 293 -45.97 -21.25 -33.82
N PRO A 294 -46.12 -20.66 -35.03
CA PRO A 294 -46.46 -19.26 -35.23
C PRO A 294 -47.96 -19.04 -35.49
N MET A 295 -48.47 -17.88 -35.04
CA MET A 295 -49.74 -17.18 -35.40
C MET A 295 -51.08 -17.88 -35.06
N ASP A 296 -52.19 -17.26 -34.64
CA ASP A 296 -52.63 -15.95 -34.08
C ASP A 296 -54.18 -16.15 -33.81
N PRO A 297 -55.06 -15.13 -33.72
CA PRO A 297 -55.61 -14.39 -32.56
C PRO A 297 -57.11 -14.74 -32.24
N PHE A 298 -57.82 -13.86 -31.49
CA PHE A 298 -59.23 -13.87 -30.97
C PHE A 298 -59.33 -14.30 -29.48
N LEU A 299 -59.86 -13.53 -28.51
CA LEU A 299 -60.89 -12.47 -28.48
C LEU A 299 -60.60 -11.38 -27.42
N THR A 300 -60.84 -10.13 -27.83
CA THR A 300 -61.41 -8.96 -27.13
C THR A 300 -62.26 -9.25 -25.86
N ASN A 301 -62.40 -8.41 -24.82
CA ASN A 301 -62.80 -7.00 -24.84
C ASN A 301 -63.01 -6.42 -23.40
N ILE A 302 -62.93 -5.08 -23.26
CA ILE A 302 -63.64 -4.18 -22.29
C ILE A 302 -63.07 -4.12 -20.84
N THR A 303 -62.51 -3.02 -20.32
CA THR A 303 -63.06 -1.65 -20.18
C THR A 303 -61.95 -0.58 -20.03
N ARG A 304 -62.18 0.60 -20.64
CA ARG A 304 -61.67 1.96 -20.29
C ARG A 304 -62.87 2.77 -19.71
N PRO A 305 -62.83 4.09 -19.37
CA PRO A 305 -61.73 5.11 -19.24
C PRO A 305 -61.85 6.00 -17.97
N TYR A 306 -60.99 7.02 -17.81
CA TYR A 306 -61.27 8.48 -17.63
C TYR A 306 -59.91 9.20 -17.41
N TYR A 307 -59.37 9.97 -18.38
CA TYR A 307 -59.46 11.44 -18.61
C TYR A 307 -58.93 12.29 -17.43
N LYS A 308 -58.19 13.40 -17.58
CA LYS A 308 -57.75 14.22 -18.72
C LYS A 308 -56.64 15.19 -18.22
N ASP A 309 -55.88 15.72 -19.16
CA ASP A 309 -54.85 16.75 -19.02
C ASP A 309 -55.31 18.05 -18.33
N GLU A 310 -54.40 18.68 -17.60
CA GLU A 310 -53.89 20.05 -17.84
C GLU A 310 -52.36 20.04 -17.71
#